data_AF-A0A1P8X4W2-F1
#
_entry.id   AF-A0A1P8X4W2-F1
#
_cell.length_a   1.000
_cell.length_b   1.000
_cell.length_c   1.000
_cell.angle_alpha   90.00
_cell.angle_beta   90.00
_cell.angle_gamma   90.00
#
_symmetry.space_group_name_H-M   'P 1'
#
loop_
_entity.id
_entity.type
_entity.pdbx_description
1 polymer ?
#
loop_
_entity_poly.entity_id
_entity_poly.type
_entity_poly.pdbx_seq_one_letter_code
_entity_poly.pdbx_strand_id
1 'polypeptide(L)'
;MPDEHCPSPRLRFAHRIPVRLRQYWKLLALFLIAIVGMVVLFGPSRIHPYITGDATIMAAEITDNIAGTVDLFDTGVTHSLTIELTPSEYKDMITAYEKDGEKKWVTADVTIDKTPISDVAVRLKGNSTLMGLRPDDARPGGAPAGIGGPTEPAADNGAAPQSDGGGMGAVATASAEDPTTLPLLIKFNENAEGRGYQGMTELSVRPGTPMLNEALALSLTAETGQPTQRYTYAAYTINGETTTRLLLEHPDDTYANTLFDSDGYLYKADANSRLEYRGTDQSEYADQFKQINSVDNGNLAPIINFLKWLAGADQTEFDEKLADWVDVDSLARYLATQNLLVNADDMGGPGQNYYLWYDLDSERITVVSWDLNLAMQSNATIGPDDEVRMGPLPGQTGAMPADMTPGGEGGGPRIENPLKTRFLESDAFVETYLAAYWDLYDQMYGDGRADSLLEEISGSIPVTDGLTQDDLDAATESMRQWLDERVTTLDNLRTE
;
A
#
# COMPACT_ATOMS: atom_id res chain seq x y z
N MET A 1 57.90 -56.52 -66.21
CA MET A 1 56.70 -56.28 -67.04
C MET A 1 55.65 -57.28 -66.58
N PRO A 2 54.40 -56.90 -66.27
CA PRO A 2 53.74 -55.60 -66.48
C PRO A 2 53.00 -55.04 -65.23
N ASP A 3 52.28 -53.96 -65.52
CA ASP A 3 51.48 -52.98 -64.76
C ASP A 3 50.36 -53.50 -63.84
N GLU A 4 49.90 -52.68 -62.87
CA GLU A 4 48.60 -51.97 -62.94
C GLU A 4 48.26 -51.19 -61.65
N HIS A 5 47.46 -50.13 -61.82
CA HIS A 5 47.07 -49.10 -60.86
C HIS A 5 45.76 -49.42 -60.09
N CYS A 6 45.61 -48.76 -58.93
CA CYS A 6 44.40 -48.50 -58.08
C CYS A 6 43.96 -49.55 -57.03
N PRO A 7 43.32 -49.16 -55.89
CA PRO A 7 42.70 -47.86 -55.54
C PRO A 7 43.18 -47.21 -54.22
N SER A 8 42.80 -45.95 -53.99
CA SER A 8 43.04 -45.22 -52.74
C SER A 8 42.19 -45.75 -51.56
N PRO A 9 42.76 -46.05 -50.38
CA PRO A 9 41.98 -46.47 -49.23
C PRO A 9 41.37 -45.27 -48.50
N ARG A 10 40.04 -45.34 -48.32
CA ARG A 10 39.20 -44.44 -47.53
C ARG A 10 39.84 -44.17 -46.15
N LEU A 11 40.09 -42.90 -45.83
CA LEU A 11 40.51 -42.48 -44.49
C LEU A 11 39.45 -42.91 -43.48
N ARG A 12 39.80 -43.89 -42.64
CA ARG A 12 38.96 -44.36 -41.53
C ARG A 12 38.64 -43.17 -40.61
N PHE A 13 37.35 -42.99 -40.27
CA PHE A 13 36.82 -41.98 -39.35
C PHE A 13 37.59 -41.85 -38.01
N ALA A 14 38.34 -42.90 -37.66
CA ALA A 14 39.27 -42.95 -36.54
C ALA A 14 40.34 -41.84 -36.49
N HIS A 15 40.57 -41.06 -37.56
CA HIS A 15 41.54 -39.95 -37.59
C HIS A 15 40.93 -38.54 -37.54
N ARG A 16 39.61 -38.39 -37.38
CA ARG A 16 38.96 -37.07 -37.24
C ARG A 16 38.68 -36.66 -35.78
N ILE A 17 38.97 -37.53 -34.83
CA ILE A 17 38.67 -37.30 -33.42
C ILE A 17 39.97 -36.85 -32.73
N PRO A 18 39.99 -35.68 -32.06
CA PRO A 18 41.16 -35.18 -31.35
C PRO A 18 41.68 -36.21 -30.34
N VAL A 19 43.01 -36.36 -30.23
CA VAL A 19 43.66 -37.34 -29.35
C VAL A 19 43.21 -37.21 -27.89
N ARG A 20 42.93 -35.98 -27.43
CA ARG A 20 42.38 -35.71 -26.09
C ARG A 20 41.00 -36.34 -25.90
N LEU A 21 40.13 -36.31 -26.91
CA LEU A 21 38.82 -36.95 -26.84
C LEU A 21 38.95 -38.47 -26.72
N ARG A 22 39.94 -39.08 -27.39
CA ARG A 22 40.18 -40.52 -27.34
C ARG A 22 40.79 -40.98 -26.01
N GLN A 23 41.61 -40.14 -25.37
CA GLN A 23 42.18 -40.43 -24.04
C GLN A 23 41.16 -40.27 -22.92
N TYR A 24 40.29 -39.25 -22.99
CA TYR A 24 39.32 -38.95 -21.94
C TYR A 24 37.88 -39.40 -22.25
N TRP A 25 37.66 -40.20 -23.30
CA TRP A 25 36.32 -40.64 -23.70
C TRP A 25 35.56 -41.36 -22.59
N LYS A 26 36.26 -42.08 -21.70
CA LYS A 26 35.64 -42.73 -20.53
C LYS A 26 35.10 -41.71 -19.52
N LEU A 27 35.80 -40.60 -19.28
CA LEU A 27 35.32 -39.53 -18.41
C LEU A 27 34.17 -38.76 -19.05
N LEU A 28 34.26 -38.51 -20.37
CA LEU A 28 33.18 -37.87 -21.12
C LEU A 28 31.92 -38.74 -21.13
N ALA A 29 32.07 -40.04 -21.33
CA ALA A 29 30.97 -41.00 -21.27
C ALA A 29 30.39 -41.08 -19.86
N LEU A 30 31.23 -41.11 -18.82
CA LEU A 30 30.78 -41.09 -17.42
C LEU A 30 30.00 -39.81 -17.10
N PHE A 31 30.48 -38.66 -17.56
CA PHE A 31 29.82 -37.36 -17.38
C PHE A 31 28.46 -37.31 -18.09
N LEU A 32 28.39 -37.78 -19.35
CA LEU A 32 27.13 -37.88 -20.07
C LEU A 32 26.15 -38.86 -19.42
N ILE A 33 26.64 -39.99 -18.91
CA ILE A 33 25.82 -40.94 -18.15
C ILE A 33 25.32 -40.30 -16.84
N ALA A 34 26.15 -39.53 -16.15
CA ALA A 34 25.74 -38.82 -14.94
C ALA A 34 24.68 -37.74 -15.22
N ILE A 35 24.83 -36.98 -16.31
CA ILE A 35 23.82 -36.00 -16.75
C ILE A 35 22.51 -36.70 -17.10
N VAL A 36 22.55 -37.76 -17.93
CA VAL A 36 21.34 -38.51 -18.30
C VAL A 36 20.72 -39.15 -17.05
N GLY A 37 21.53 -39.67 -16.13
CA GLY A 37 21.08 -40.17 -14.84
C GLY A 37 20.36 -39.10 -14.02
N MET A 38 20.92 -37.89 -13.92
CA MET A 38 20.27 -36.75 -13.27
C MET A 38 18.96 -36.36 -13.95
N VAL A 39 18.92 -36.29 -15.29
CA VAL A 39 17.70 -35.94 -16.03
C VAL A 39 16.62 -37.03 -15.89
N VAL A 40 16.99 -38.31 -15.84
CA VAL A 40 16.03 -39.41 -15.67
C VAL A 40 15.55 -39.51 -14.23
N LEU A 41 16.44 -39.33 -13.24
CA LEU A 41 16.09 -39.40 -11.82
C LEU A 41 15.31 -38.15 -11.35
N PHE A 42 15.71 -36.97 -11.79
CA PHE A 42 15.15 -35.69 -11.31
C PHE A 42 14.27 -34.96 -12.34
N GLY A 43 14.32 -35.31 -13.63
CA GLY A 43 13.48 -34.67 -14.65
C GLY A 43 11.97 -34.81 -14.49
N PRO A 44 11.42 -35.90 -13.90
CA PRO A 44 10.00 -35.97 -13.55
C PRO A 44 9.67 -35.27 -12.22
N SER A 45 10.67 -34.95 -11.41
CA SER A 45 10.51 -34.42 -10.07
C SER A 45 10.54 -32.89 -10.12
N ARG A 46 9.38 -32.24 -10.14
CA ARG A 46 9.32 -30.83 -9.79
C ARG A 46 9.76 -30.70 -8.33
N ILE A 47 10.90 -30.06 -8.11
CA ILE A 47 11.26 -29.56 -6.79
C ILE A 47 10.29 -28.42 -6.51
N HIS A 48 9.29 -28.69 -5.69
CA HIS A 48 8.53 -27.65 -5.02
C HIS A 48 9.37 -27.27 -3.79
N PRO A 49 10.04 -26.11 -3.78
CA PRO A 49 10.58 -25.60 -2.53
C PRO A 49 9.39 -25.29 -1.62
N TYR A 50 9.04 -26.24 -0.76
CA TYR A 50 8.24 -25.93 0.40
C TYR A 50 9.17 -25.15 1.33
N ILE A 51 9.16 -23.83 1.21
CA ILE A 51 9.67 -22.95 2.25
C ILE A 51 8.65 -23.09 3.39
N THR A 52 8.83 -24.15 4.17
CA THR A 52 8.26 -24.25 5.51
C THR A 52 9.12 -23.37 6.39
N GLY A 53 8.97 -22.05 6.20
CA GLY A 53 9.55 -21.08 7.11
C GLY A 53 8.80 -21.21 8.43
N ASP A 54 9.51 -21.68 9.46
CA ASP A 54 9.09 -21.56 10.85
C ASP A 54 8.71 -20.08 11.07
N ALA A 55 7.45 -19.81 11.44
CA ALA A 55 6.97 -18.44 11.70
C ALA A 55 7.76 -17.77 12.86
N THR A 56 8.49 -18.57 13.65
CA THR A 56 9.33 -18.14 14.76
C THR A 56 10.68 -17.56 14.37
N ILE A 57 11.04 -17.53 13.08
CA ILE A 57 12.22 -16.80 12.60
C ILE A 57 11.71 -15.77 11.58
N MET A 58 12.16 -14.51 11.68
CA MET A 58 12.27 -13.47 10.63
C MET A 58 11.77 -12.06 11.02
N ALA A 59 11.40 -11.79 12.28
CA ALA A 59 11.38 -10.40 12.76
C ALA A 59 12.81 -9.85 12.77
N ALA A 60 13.03 -8.62 12.32
CA ALA A 60 14.17 -7.82 12.72
C ALA A 60 14.07 -7.64 14.24
N GLU A 61 14.72 -8.54 14.98
CA GLU A 61 14.66 -8.52 16.44
C GLU A 61 15.12 -7.15 16.94
N ILE A 62 14.18 -6.42 17.56
CA ILE A 62 14.49 -5.14 18.19
C ILE A 62 15.27 -5.44 19.47
N THR A 63 16.59 -5.41 19.35
CA THR A 63 17.54 -5.64 20.45
C THR A 63 17.93 -4.34 21.15
N ASP A 64 17.78 -3.20 20.47
CA ASP A 64 17.96 -1.85 21.01
C ASP A 64 16.69 -1.03 20.79
N ASN A 65 15.77 -1.09 21.75
CA ASN A 65 14.50 -0.37 21.67
C ASN A 65 14.61 1.01 22.35
N ILE A 66 14.59 2.07 21.54
CA ILE A 66 14.57 3.45 22.03
C ILE A 66 13.18 3.71 22.62
N ALA A 67 13.13 3.95 23.93
CA ALA A 67 11.87 4.15 24.65
C ALA A 67 11.21 5.52 24.37
N GLY A 68 11.97 6.53 23.97
CA GLY A 68 11.47 7.91 23.90
C GLY A 68 11.20 8.53 25.27
N THR A 69 10.60 9.73 25.29
CA THR A 69 10.25 10.45 26.53
C THR A 69 8.78 10.26 26.93
N VAL A 70 7.91 10.02 25.97
CA VAL A 70 6.46 9.78 26.06
C VAL A 70 6.07 8.77 24.99
N ASP A 71 4.94 8.07 25.14
CA ASP A 71 4.41 7.18 24.09
C ASP A 71 4.07 7.99 22.83
N LEU A 72 4.54 7.57 21.66
CA LEU A 72 4.45 8.34 20.42
C LEU A 72 3.01 8.58 19.97
N PHE A 73 2.10 7.68 20.34
CA PHE A 73 0.70 7.74 19.95
C PHE A 73 -0.21 8.24 21.08
N ASP A 74 0.36 8.86 22.11
CA ASP A 74 -0.40 9.51 23.18
C ASP A 74 -1.04 10.82 22.69
N THR A 75 -2.32 10.76 22.35
CA THR A 75 -3.09 11.93 21.87
C THR A 75 -3.24 13.04 22.91
N GLY A 76 -2.90 12.79 24.18
CA GLY A 76 -2.89 13.78 25.26
C GLY A 76 -1.67 14.69 25.28
N VAL A 77 -0.68 14.46 24.41
CA VAL A 77 0.58 15.21 24.36
C VAL A 77 0.77 15.85 22.98
N THR A 78 1.32 17.07 22.97
CA THR A 78 1.77 17.69 21.73
C THR A 78 3.12 17.10 21.32
N HIS A 79 3.14 16.30 20.26
CA HIS A 79 4.36 15.70 19.72
C HIS A 79 5.15 16.64 18.82
N SER A 80 6.43 16.34 18.68
CA SER A 80 7.36 17.02 17.77
C SER A 80 8.26 16.01 17.07
N LEU A 81 8.42 16.20 15.76
CA LEU A 81 9.33 15.43 14.92
C LEU A 81 10.23 16.39 14.15
N THR A 82 11.54 16.30 14.34
CA THR A 82 12.53 17.04 13.54
C THR A 82 13.35 16.07 12.72
N ILE A 83 13.49 16.33 11.42
CA ILE A 83 14.36 15.59 10.49
C ILE A 83 15.40 16.55 9.92
N GLU A 84 16.67 16.23 10.13
CA GLU A 84 17.80 16.98 9.60
C GLU A 84 18.52 16.14 8.55
N LEU A 85 18.42 16.56 7.30
CA LEU A 85 19.13 15.98 6.16
C LEU A 85 20.25 16.94 5.75
N THR A 86 21.43 16.41 5.44
CA THR A 86 22.45 17.25 4.81
C THR A 86 21.98 17.70 3.43
N PRO A 87 22.45 18.85 2.91
CA PRO A 87 22.10 19.28 1.55
C PRO A 87 22.45 18.24 0.46
N SER A 88 23.46 17.39 0.70
CA SER A 88 23.83 16.32 -0.21
C SER A 88 22.81 15.18 -0.17
N GLU A 89 22.42 14.72 1.02
CA GLU A 89 21.44 13.65 1.20
C GLU A 89 20.07 14.07 0.64
N TYR A 90 19.61 15.29 0.92
CA TYR A 90 18.37 15.81 0.36
C TYR A 90 18.40 15.83 -1.17
N LYS A 91 19.47 16.38 -1.76
CA LYS A 91 19.62 16.45 -3.21
C LYS A 91 19.67 15.06 -3.85
N ASP A 92 20.40 14.13 -3.24
CA ASP A 92 20.53 12.76 -3.73
C ASP A 92 19.19 12.04 -3.71
N MET A 93 18.40 12.19 -2.64
CA MET A 93 17.04 11.65 -2.53
C MET A 93 16.13 12.16 -3.65
N ILE A 94 16.08 13.48 -3.84
CA ILE A 94 15.23 14.10 -4.87
C ILE A 94 15.69 13.70 -6.27
N THR A 95 16.99 13.81 -6.56
CA THR A 95 17.54 13.51 -7.89
C THR A 95 17.34 12.04 -8.30
N ALA A 96 17.49 11.10 -7.36
CA ALA A 96 17.25 9.68 -7.63
C ALA A 96 15.79 9.42 -8.08
N TYR A 97 14.84 10.08 -7.42
CA TYR A 97 13.43 9.95 -7.77
C TYR A 97 13.08 10.66 -9.08
N GLU A 98 13.55 11.88 -9.29
CA GLU A 98 13.31 12.65 -10.52
C GLU A 98 13.80 11.92 -11.77
N LYS A 99 14.98 11.30 -11.68
CA LYS A 99 15.67 10.69 -12.81
C LYS A 99 15.16 9.28 -13.12
N ASP A 100 15.08 8.44 -12.09
CA ASP A 100 14.88 7.00 -12.25
C ASP A 100 13.62 6.50 -11.54
N GLY A 101 12.89 7.37 -10.82
CA GLY A 101 11.76 6.99 -9.96
C GLY A 101 12.18 6.24 -8.71
N GLU A 102 13.48 6.18 -8.41
CA GLU A 102 14.04 5.42 -7.29
C GLU A 102 13.79 6.14 -5.96
N LYS A 103 13.17 5.44 -5.03
CA LYS A 103 12.92 5.93 -3.66
C LYS A 103 14.09 5.54 -2.76
N LYS A 104 15.24 6.18 -3.01
CA LYS A 104 16.51 5.88 -2.35
C LYS A 104 16.46 6.23 -0.85
N TRP A 105 17.04 5.36 -0.02
CA TRP A 105 17.30 5.65 1.40
C TRP A 105 18.48 6.60 1.53
N VAL A 106 18.31 7.62 2.37
CA VAL A 106 19.32 8.63 2.72
C VAL A 106 19.44 8.73 4.23
N THR A 107 20.60 9.15 4.72
CA THR A 107 20.85 9.26 6.16
C THR A 107 20.38 10.63 6.68
N ALA A 108 19.69 10.63 7.82
CA ALA A 108 19.23 11.80 8.54
C ALA A 108 19.49 11.67 10.04
N ASP A 109 19.58 12.81 10.72
CA ASP A 109 19.42 12.87 12.17
C ASP A 109 17.94 13.20 12.48
N VAL A 110 17.32 12.40 13.34
CA VAL A 110 15.90 12.54 13.70
C VAL A 110 15.78 12.85 15.17
N THR A 111 14.91 13.77 15.55
CA THR A 111 14.54 14.02 16.96
C THR A 111 13.04 13.85 17.12
N ILE A 112 12.64 12.93 18.01
CA ILE A 112 11.24 12.70 18.38
C ILE A 112 11.07 13.07 19.85
N ASP A 113 10.26 14.08 20.14
CA ASP A 113 9.98 14.53 21.52
C ASP A 113 11.22 14.71 22.39
N LYS A 114 12.19 15.46 21.85
CA LYS A 114 13.50 15.74 22.46
C LYS A 114 14.43 14.52 22.58
N THR A 115 14.07 13.39 22.00
CA THR A 115 14.92 12.20 21.91
C THR A 115 15.68 12.24 20.58
N PRO A 116 16.98 12.61 20.57
CA PRO A 116 17.78 12.58 19.35
C PRO A 116 18.14 11.14 18.99
N ILE A 117 18.04 10.83 17.70
CA ILE A 117 18.35 9.54 17.08
C ILE A 117 19.19 9.84 15.85
N SER A 118 20.49 9.61 15.95
CA SER A 118 21.41 9.83 14.83
C SER A 118 21.42 8.67 13.86
N ASP A 119 21.84 8.92 12.62
CA ASP A 119 22.04 7.90 11.60
C ASP A 119 20.76 7.08 11.30
N VAL A 120 19.63 7.76 11.16
CA VAL A 120 18.34 7.16 10.79
C VAL A 120 18.20 7.20 9.26
N ALA A 121 17.62 6.17 8.66
CA ALA A 121 17.36 6.19 7.22
C ALA A 121 15.99 6.81 6.93
N VAL A 122 15.94 7.66 5.92
CA VAL A 122 14.72 8.30 5.44
C VAL A 122 14.62 8.12 3.93
N ARG A 123 13.42 7.93 3.40
CA ARG A 123 13.16 7.93 1.95
C ARG A 123 11.80 8.51 1.62
N LEU A 124 11.59 8.87 0.35
CA LEU A 124 10.28 9.21 -0.20
C LEU A 124 9.32 7.99 -0.16
N LYS A 125 8.05 8.24 0.17
CA LYS A 125 6.96 7.24 0.21
C LYS A 125 5.78 7.64 -0.70
N GLY A 126 5.01 6.66 -1.16
CA GLY A 126 3.83 6.88 -2.00
C GLY A 126 4.13 6.89 -3.50
N ASN A 127 3.10 6.79 -4.33
CA ASN A 127 3.22 6.77 -5.80
C ASN A 127 2.64 8.07 -6.39
N SER A 128 1.33 8.28 -6.21
CA SER A 128 0.60 9.42 -6.79
C SER A 128 1.06 10.76 -6.23
N THR A 129 1.27 10.87 -4.91
CA THR A 129 1.74 12.09 -4.24
C THR A 129 3.10 12.58 -4.77
N LEU A 130 3.97 11.64 -5.17
CA LEU A 130 5.31 11.96 -5.67
C LEU A 130 5.31 12.38 -7.14
N MET A 131 4.18 12.31 -7.85
CA MET A 131 4.12 12.69 -9.27
C MET A 131 4.48 14.16 -9.51
N GLY A 132 4.29 15.03 -8.53
CA GLY A 132 4.71 16.43 -8.56
C GLY A 132 6.22 16.61 -8.73
N LEU A 133 7.02 15.68 -8.21
CA LEU A 133 8.48 15.72 -8.33
C LEU A 133 8.97 15.30 -9.73
N ARG A 134 8.17 14.56 -10.51
CA ARG A 134 8.62 14.10 -11.82
C ARG A 134 8.59 15.22 -12.87
N PRO A 135 9.58 15.30 -13.77
CA PRO A 135 9.51 16.10 -14.98
C PRO A 135 8.26 15.77 -15.81
N ASP A 136 7.69 16.76 -16.49
CA ASP A 136 6.44 16.63 -17.27
C ASP A 136 6.49 15.49 -18.31
N ASP A 137 7.66 15.22 -18.90
CA ASP A 137 7.91 14.19 -19.90
C ASP A 137 8.11 12.77 -19.31
N ALA A 138 8.35 12.66 -18.00
CA ALA A 138 8.55 11.40 -17.29
C ALA A 138 7.29 10.89 -16.53
N ARG A 139 6.16 11.60 -16.65
CA ARG A 139 4.89 11.23 -16.02
C ARG A 139 4.12 10.20 -16.87
N PRO A 140 3.72 9.04 -16.32
CA PRO A 140 2.86 8.09 -17.03
C PRO A 140 1.55 8.76 -17.49
N GLY A 141 1.20 8.59 -18.77
CA GLY A 141 -0.06 9.10 -19.34
C GLY A 141 -0.09 10.59 -19.69
N GLY A 142 1.02 11.33 -19.59
CA GLY A 142 1.08 12.75 -19.98
C GLY A 142 0.23 13.67 -19.10
N ALA A 143 -0.04 13.25 -17.86
CA ALA A 143 -0.79 14.07 -16.90
C ALA A 143 -0.04 15.38 -16.62
N PRO A 144 -0.68 16.55 -16.80
CA PRO A 144 -0.07 17.83 -16.45
C PRO A 144 0.26 17.86 -14.95
N ALA A 145 1.22 18.72 -14.57
CA ALA A 145 1.50 18.96 -13.16
C ALA A 145 0.18 19.37 -12.50
N GLY A 146 -0.12 18.79 -11.33
CA GLY A 146 -1.21 19.31 -10.50
C GLY A 146 -1.09 20.83 -10.46
N ILE A 147 -2.22 21.52 -10.61
CA ILE A 147 -2.28 22.97 -10.78
C ILE A 147 -1.76 23.64 -9.49
N GLY A 148 -0.44 23.73 -9.36
CA GLY A 148 0.24 24.82 -8.67
C GLY A 148 0.13 26.01 -9.59
N GLY A 149 -0.55 27.06 -9.12
CA GLY A 149 -0.91 28.22 -9.94
C GLY A 149 0.27 28.80 -10.72
N PRO A 150 0.03 29.40 -11.90
CA PRO A 150 1.09 30.08 -12.61
C PRO A 150 1.64 31.23 -11.75
N THR A 151 2.95 31.24 -11.55
CA THR A 151 3.71 32.46 -11.29
C THR A 151 3.57 33.39 -12.51
N GLU A 152 2.62 34.32 -12.46
CA GLU A 152 2.68 35.54 -13.27
C GLU A 152 2.90 36.77 -12.37
N PRO A 153 3.67 37.78 -12.84
CA PRO A 153 4.10 38.89 -12.01
C PRO A 153 2.92 39.78 -11.65
N ALA A 154 2.90 40.20 -10.38
CA ALA A 154 1.90 41.08 -9.78
C ALA A 154 1.46 42.22 -10.72
N ALA A 155 0.21 42.16 -11.17
CA ALA A 155 -0.52 43.31 -11.67
C ALA A 155 -1.34 43.88 -10.51
N ASP A 156 -0.89 45.05 -10.05
CA ASP A 156 -1.59 45.98 -9.15
C ASP A 156 -3.06 46.15 -9.55
N ASN A 157 -3.97 45.57 -8.75
CA ASN A 157 -5.36 46.00 -8.58
C ASN A 157 -5.88 45.36 -7.28
N GLY A 158 -5.98 46.16 -6.22
CA GLY A 158 -6.35 45.77 -4.86
C GLY A 158 -7.76 45.21 -4.68
N ALA A 159 -7.98 43.96 -5.09
CA ALA A 159 -9.07 43.11 -4.65
C ALA A 159 -8.52 41.69 -4.45
N ALA A 160 -8.48 41.24 -3.19
CA ALA A 160 -8.16 39.86 -2.86
C ALA A 160 -9.20 38.94 -3.53
N PRO A 161 -8.79 37.89 -4.26
CA PRO A 161 -9.72 36.83 -4.61
C PRO A 161 -10.03 36.07 -3.33
N GLN A 162 -11.26 36.25 -2.87
CA GLN A 162 -11.90 35.43 -1.85
C GLN A 162 -11.98 34.01 -2.43
N SER A 163 -11.19 33.08 -1.90
CA SER A 163 -11.24 31.66 -2.24
C SER A 163 -12.48 31.06 -1.57
N ASP A 164 -13.64 31.27 -2.19
CA ASP A 164 -14.86 30.55 -1.83
C ASP A 164 -14.72 29.08 -2.25
N GLY A 165 -14.60 28.19 -1.26
CA GLY A 165 -14.65 26.73 -1.43
C GLY A 165 -13.40 26.03 -0.91
N GLY A 166 -13.33 25.84 0.41
CA GLY A 166 -12.45 24.85 1.03
C GLY A 166 -12.86 23.45 0.57
N GLY A 167 -12.33 23.02 -0.57
CA GLY A 167 -12.59 21.69 -1.11
C GLY A 167 -11.75 20.65 -0.39
N MET A 168 -12.40 19.80 0.41
CA MET A 168 -11.88 18.47 0.69
C MET A 168 -11.60 17.77 -0.65
N GLY A 169 -10.37 17.30 -0.86
CA GLY A 169 -10.02 16.46 -2.02
C GLY A 169 -8.90 16.94 -2.94
N ALA A 170 -8.07 17.91 -2.54
CA ALA A 170 -6.79 18.11 -3.21
C ALA A 170 -5.79 17.06 -2.73
N VAL A 171 -5.43 16.11 -3.59
CA VAL A 171 -4.33 15.16 -3.31
C VAL A 171 -3.06 15.97 -3.04
N ALA A 172 -2.52 15.85 -1.82
CA ALA A 172 -1.27 16.51 -1.47
C ALA A 172 -0.20 16.15 -2.51
N THR A 173 0.51 17.16 -3.00
CA THR A 173 1.52 17.01 -4.06
C THR A 173 2.88 17.37 -3.49
N ALA A 174 3.85 16.47 -3.65
CA ALA A 174 5.22 16.70 -3.19
C ALA A 174 5.93 17.73 -4.08
N SER A 175 6.70 18.61 -3.46
CA SER A 175 7.55 19.63 -4.08
C SER A 175 9.00 19.47 -3.62
N ALA A 176 9.94 19.60 -4.56
CA ALA A 176 11.36 19.60 -4.24
C ALA A 176 11.80 20.91 -3.55
N GLU A 177 11.07 22.00 -3.78
CA GLU A 177 11.37 23.33 -3.24
C GLU A 177 10.86 23.51 -1.80
N ASP A 178 9.87 22.71 -1.40
CA ASP A 178 9.29 22.72 -0.06
C ASP A 178 9.40 21.31 0.54
N PRO A 179 10.47 21.01 1.32
CA PRO A 179 10.69 19.71 1.92
C PRO A 179 9.56 19.30 2.87
N THR A 180 8.77 20.24 3.39
CA THR A 180 7.68 19.91 4.30
C THR A 180 6.60 19.11 3.59
N THR A 181 6.43 19.28 2.27
CA THR A 181 5.42 18.58 1.44
C THR A 181 5.75 17.11 1.17
N LEU A 182 6.96 16.66 1.46
CA LEU A 182 7.42 15.32 1.11
C LEU A 182 6.76 14.24 1.99
N PRO A 183 6.10 13.23 1.40
CA PRO A 183 5.76 12.01 2.12
C PRO A 183 7.03 11.20 2.40
N LEU A 184 7.30 10.89 3.66
CA LEU A 184 8.52 10.20 4.05
C LEU A 184 8.23 8.89 4.77
N LEU A 185 9.12 7.92 4.59
CA LEU A 185 9.24 6.76 5.46
C LEU A 185 10.55 6.88 6.21
N ILE A 186 10.47 6.84 7.54
CA ILE A 186 11.59 6.79 8.46
C ILE A 186 11.82 5.33 8.83
N LYS A 187 13.07 4.87 8.80
CA LYS A 187 13.46 3.52 9.18
C LYS A 187 14.62 3.56 10.16
N PHE A 188 14.36 3.05 11.36
CA PHE A 188 15.30 3.11 12.47
C PHE A 188 16.39 2.05 12.36
N ASN A 189 16.13 0.86 11.80
CA ASN A 189 17.10 -0.24 11.79
C ASN A 189 18.00 -0.31 10.52
N GLU A 190 17.81 0.54 9.52
CA GLU A 190 18.56 0.45 8.24
C GLU A 190 20.07 0.62 8.43
N ASN A 191 20.49 1.65 9.17
CA ASN A 191 21.90 1.95 9.41
C ASN A 191 22.39 1.45 10.79
N ALA A 192 21.49 0.92 11.62
CA ALA A 192 21.81 0.40 12.95
C ALA A 192 20.98 -0.86 13.22
N GLU A 193 21.59 -2.02 12.97
CA GLU A 193 20.95 -3.32 13.13
C GLU A 193 20.34 -3.48 14.54
N GLY A 194 19.09 -3.98 14.59
CA GLY A 194 18.37 -4.22 15.84
C GLY A 194 17.79 -2.98 16.53
N ARG A 195 17.97 -1.77 15.98
CA ARG A 195 17.40 -0.54 16.55
C ARG A 195 15.90 -0.39 16.22
N GLY A 196 15.09 -0.15 17.24
CA GLY A 196 13.69 0.24 17.10
C GLY A 196 13.38 1.50 17.90
N TYR A 197 12.20 2.08 17.67
CA TYR A 197 11.63 3.14 18.47
C TYR A 197 10.26 2.70 18.98
N GLN A 198 10.14 2.52 20.29
CA GLN A 198 8.91 2.05 20.95
C GLN A 198 8.32 0.77 20.32
N GLY A 199 9.20 -0.16 19.95
CA GLY A 199 8.80 -1.43 19.33
C GLY A 199 8.50 -1.33 17.84
N MET A 200 8.71 -0.18 17.18
CA MET A 200 8.57 -0.04 15.73
C MET A 200 9.94 0.08 15.06
N THR A 201 10.07 -0.43 13.85
CA THR A 201 11.26 -0.22 13.01
C THR A 201 11.04 0.86 11.95
N GLU A 202 9.79 1.15 11.60
CA GLU A 202 9.43 2.14 10.58
C GLU A 202 8.31 3.09 11.05
N LEU A 203 8.38 4.36 10.62
CA LEU A 203 7.37 5.38 10.89
C LEU A 203 7.08 6.19 9.62
N SER A 204 5.80 6.36 9.28
CA SER A 204 5.38 7.09 8.08
C SER A 204 5.01 8.54 8.41
N VAL A 205 5.54 9.49 7.63
CA VAL A 205 5.12 10.89 7.62
C VAL A 205 4.19 11.09 6.44
N ARG A 206 2.92 11.37 6.71
CA ARG A 206 1.88 11.49 5.67
C ARG A 206 1.99 12.84 4.93
N PRO A 207 1.67 12.90 3.63
CA PRO A 207 1.70 14.15 2.89
C PRO A 207 0.42 14.96 3.11
N GLY A 208 0.55 16.24 3.45
CA GLY A 208 -0.59 17.14 3.64
C GLY A 208 -0.91 17.45 5.10
N THR A 209 -1.73 18.46 5.31
CA THR A 209 -2.17 18.94 6.63
C THR A 209 -3.58 19.53 6.51
N PRO A 210 -4.50 19.31 7.46
CA PRO A 210 -4.37 18.45 8.64
C PRO A 210 -4.70 16.97 8.40
N MET A 211 -5.15 16.53 7.22
CA MET A 211 -5.52 15.12 6.97
C MET A 211 -6.53 14.52 7.97
N LEU A 212 -7.48 15.34 8.44
CA LEU A 212 -8.54 14.91 9.38
C LEU A 212 -9.29 13.67 8.90
N ASN A 213 -9.46 13.52 7.59
CA ASN A 213 -10.16 12.39 7.00
C ASN A 213 -9.46 11.05 7.26
N GLU A 214 -8.12 11.00 7.17
CA GLU A 214 -7.37 9.76 7.43
C GLU A 214 -7.37 9.44 8.93
N ALA A 215 -7.13 10.45 9.77
CA ALA A 215 -7.18 10.31 11.23
C ALA A 215 -8.55 9.80 11.72
N LEU A 216 -9.64 10.39 11.22
CA LEU A 216 -11.00 9.98 11.57
C LEU A 216 -11.31 8.56 11.05
N ALA A 217 -10.93 8.24 9.82
CA ALA A 217 -11.14 6.91 9.25
C ALA A 217 -10.39 5.81 10.03
N LEU A 218 -9.15 6.08 10.46
CA LEU A 218 -8.36 5.17 11.30
C LEU A 218 -9.02 4.99 12.67
N SER A 219 -9.46 6.08 13.31
CA SER A 219 -10.15 6.05 14.61
C SER A 219 -11.46 5.28 14.57
N LEU A 220 -12.30 5.53 13.56
CA LEU A 220 -13.56 4.80 13.38
C LEU A 220 -13.31 3.31 13.12
N THR A 221 -12.28 2.97 12.34
CA THR A 221 -11.88 1.57 12.12
C THR A 221 -11.44 0.92 13.45
N ALA A 222 -10.63 1.60 14.25
CA ALA A 222 -10.16 1.10 15.55
C ALA A 222 -11.32 0.83 16.54
N GLU A 223 -12.28 1.75 16.62
CA GLU A 223 -13.45 1.66 17.51
C GLU A 223 -14.35 0.45 17.21
N THR A 224 -14.33 -0.04 15.97
CA THR A 224 -15.07 -1.25 15.56
C THR A 224 -14.30 -2.55 15.81
N GLY A 225 -13.15 -2.48 16.48
CA GLY A 225 -12.29 -3.62 16.79
C GLY A 225 -11.60 -4.24 15.57
N GLN A 226 -11.62 -3.56 14.42
CA GLN A 226 -10.91 -4.02 13.23
C GLN A 226 -9.43 -3.63 13.32
N PRO A 227 -8.50 -4.46 12.80
CA PRO A 227 -7.10 -4.12 12.76
C PRO A 227 -6.85 -2.87 11.91
N THR A 228 -6.09 -1.93 12.47
CA THR A 228 -5.78 -0.64 11.86
C THR A 228 -4.46 -0.11 12.41
N GLN A 229 -4.01 1.04 11.90
CA GLN A 229 -2.72 1.63 12.28
C GLN A 229 -2.90 2.77 13.29
N ARG A 230 -1.99 2.84 14.27
CA ARG A 230 -1.92 3.97 15.21
C ARG A 230 -1.39 5.22 14.52
N TYR A 231 -1.84 6.39 14.96
CA TYR A 231 -1.38 7.66 14.43
C TYR A 231 -1.25 8.72 15.52
N THR A 232 -0.49 9.78 15.22
CA THR A 232 -0.42 10.98 16.04
C THR A 232 -0.21 12.21 15.17
N TYR A 233 -0.49 13.39 15.72
CA TYR A 233 -0.10 14.66 15.11
C TYR A 233 1.15 15.20 15.74
N ALA A 234 2.07 15.71 14.90
CA ALA A 234 3.29 16.33 15.38
C ALA A 234 3.53 17.70 14.73
N ALA A 235 4.11 18.60 15.51
CA ALA A 235 4.87 19.72 14.96
C ALA A 235 6.10 19.14 14.24
N TYR A 236 6.04 19.13 12.92
CA TYR A 236 7.01 18.51 12.04
C TYR A 236 7.95 19.55 11.46
N THR A 237 9.25 19.39 11.70
CA THR A 237 10.30 20.25 11.15
C THR A 237 11.22 19.43 10.26
N ILE A 238 11.48 19.90 9.03
CA ILE A 238 12.47 19.32 8.15
C ILE A 238 13.35 20.41 7.55
N ASN A 239 14.68 20.26 7.70
CA ASN A 239 15.68 21.22 7.20
C ASN A 239 15.39 22.70 7.56
N GLY A 240 14.78 22.93 8.73
CA GLY A 240 14.49 24.27 9.27
C GLY A 240 13.08 24.80 8.99
N GLU A 241 12.30 24.13 8.15
CA GLU A 241 10.90 24.50 7.85
C GLU A 241 9.94 23.67 8.70
N THR A 242 8.89 24.29 9.23
CA THR A 242 7.98 23.65 10.19
C THR A 242 6.53 23.73 9.73
N THR A 243 5.82 22.60 9.83
CA THR A 243 4.37 22.50 9.62
C THR A 243 3.80 21.42 10.56
N THR A 244 2.51 21.15 10.45
CA THR A 244 1.85 20.04 11.15
C THR A 244 1.73 18.84 10.22
N ARG A 245 2.02 17.64 10.72
CA ARG A 245 1.89 16.40 9.95
C ARG A 245 1.26 15.30 10.78
N LEU A 246 0.49 14.46 10.09
CA LEU A 246 0.03 13.17 10.59
C LEU A 246 1.19 12.17 10.48
N LEU A 247 1.58 11.60 11.62
CA LEU A 247 2.52 10.48 11.71
C LEU A 247 1.70 9.20 11.86
N LEU A 248 2.08 8.16 11.13
CA LEU A 248 1.33 6.91 11.05
C LEU A 248 2.28 5.73 11.27
N GLU A 249 1.87 4.79 12.13
CA GLU A 249 2.51 3.49 12.25
C GLU A 249 2.55 2.80 10.88
N HIS A 250 3.76 2.43 10.45
CA HIS A 250 3.91 1.69 9.22
C HIS A 250 3.81 0.19 9.50
N PRO A 251 3.01 -0.59 8.73
CA PRO A 251 2.96 -2.04 8.85
C PRO A 251 4.29 -2.69 8.45
N ASP A 252 5.22 -2.69 9.40
CA ASP A 252 6.48 -3.42 9.34
C ASP A 252 6.31 -4.86 9.86
N ASP A 253 7.42 -5.57 9.98
CA ASP A 253 7.44 -6.92 10.50
C ASP A 253 6.94 -7.02 11.95
N THR A 254 7.19 -6.01 12.78
CA THR A 254 6.73 -5.98 14.16
C THR A 254 5.22 -5.79 14.23
N TYR A 255 4.66 -4.91 13.41
CA TYR A 255 3.21 -4.81 13.24
C TYR A 255 2.62 -6.15 12.81
N ALA A 256 3.18 -6.80 11.77
CA ALA A 256 2.71 -8.09 11.29
C ALA A 256 2.67 -9.17 12.39
N ASN A 257 3.70 -9.22 13.25
CA ASN A 257 3.82 -10.23 14.30
C ASN A 257 3.02 -9.91 15.58
N THR A 258 2.42 -8.72 15.67
CA THR A 258 1.60 -8.31 16.82
C THR A 258 0.15 -7.99 16.43
N LEU A 259 -0.17 -8.15 15.14
CA LEU A 259 -1.47 -7.81 14.57
C LEU A 259 -2.60 -8.70 15.12
N PHE A 260 -2.31 -9.98 15.28
CA PHE A 260 -3.22 -11.00 15.81
C PHE A 260 -2.49 -11.84 16.85
N ASP A 261 -3.27 -12.50 17.73
CA ASP A 261 -2.73 -13.41 18.74
C ASP A 261 -2.17 -14.72 18.14
N SER A 262 -2.63 -15.09 16.94
CA SER A 262 -2.20 -16.26 16.19
C SER A 262 -0.96 -15.97 15.34
N ASP A 263 -0.19 -17.02 15.04
CA ASP A 263 0.92 -16.91 14.09
C ASP A 263 0.37 -16.82 12.65
N GLY A 264 0.99 -15.99 11.81
CA GLY A 264 0.54 -15.80 10.45
C GLY A 264 1.51 -15.04 9.55
N TYR A 265 1.13 -14.89 8.30
CA TYR A 265 1.89 -14.13 7.29
C TYR A 265 1.10 -12.90 6.87
N LEU A 266 1.72 -11.72 6.96
CA LEU A 266 1.12 -10.48 6.46
C LEU A 266 1.65 -10.20 5.05
N TYR A 267 0.77 -10.15 4.07
CA TYR A 267 1.11 -9.82 2.68
C TYR A 267 0.59 -8.43 2.33
N LYS A 268 1.47 -7.55 1.88
CA LYS A 268 1.09 -6.28 1.28
C LYS A 268 0.69 -6.48 -0.17
N ALA A 269 -0.48 -5.97 -0.58
CA ALA A 269 -0.78 -5.80 -1.99
C ALA A 269 -0.09 -4.53 -2.52
N ASP A 270 0.56 -4.64 -3.67
CA ASP A 270 1.06 -3.49 -4.42
C ASP A 270 0.05 -3.04 -5.46
N ALA A 271 0.18 -1.80 -5.96
CA ALA A 271 -0.76 -1.19 -6.91
C ALA A 271 -0.95 -1.98 -8.23
N ASN A 272 -0.04 -2.91 -8.55
CA ASN A 272 -0.14 -3.81 -9.70
C ASN A 272 -0.93 -5.10 -9.41
N SER A 273 -1.27 -5.36 -8.15
CA SER A 273 -2.04 -6.53 -7.73
C SER A 273 -3.43 -6.54 -8.34
N ARG A 274 -3.87 -7.70 -8.83
CA ARG A 274 -5.23 -7.89 -9.37
C ARG A 274 -5.94 -9.12 -8.79
N LEU A 275 -5.35 -9.78 -7.80
CA LEU A 275 -5.77 -11.11 -7.33
C LEU A 275 -6.03 -12.10 -8.48
N GLU A 276 -5.14 -12.12 -9.48
CA GLU A 276 -5.22 -13.01 -10.64
C GLU A 276 -4.22 -14.16 -10.52
N TYR A 277 -4.67 -15.38 -10.82
CA TYR A 277 -3.77 -16.54 -10.88
C TYR A 277 -2.92 -16.53 -12.16
N ARG A 278 -1.60 -16.46 -12.01
CA ARG A 278 -0.59 -16.44 -13.08
C ARG A 278 0.23 -17.72 -13.20
N GLY A 279 -0.20 -18.79 -12.53
CA GLY A 279 0.55 -20.05 -12.44
C GLY A 279 1.20 -20.26 -11.08
N THR A 280 2.03 -21.29 -10.95
CA THR A 280 2.60 -21.70 -9.65
C THR A 280 3.98 -21.10 -9.37
N ASP A 281 4.52 -20.29 -10.28
CA ASP A 281 5.82 -19.66 -10.10
C ASP A 281 5.66 -18.36 -9.30
N GLN A 282 6.25 -18.29 -8.11
CA GLN A 282 6.07 -17.14 -7.22
C GLN A 282 6.69 -15.86 -7.78
N SER A 283 7.68 -15.94 -8.68
CA SER A 283 8.27 -14.73 -9.26
C SER A 283 7.28 -13.93 -10.11
N GLU A 284 6.21 -14.57 -10.60
CA GLU A 284 5.12 -13.91 -11.35
C GLU A 284 4.22 -13.02 -10.46
N TYR A 285 4.41 -13.07 -9.14
CA TYR A 285 3.64 -12.34 -8.13
C TYR A 285 4.50 -11.36 -7.32
N ALA A 286 5.82 -11.33 -7.54
CA ALA A 286 6.75 -10.55 -6.72
C ALA A 286 6.56 -9.02 -6.84
N ASP A 287 5.90 -8.55 -7.91
CA ASP A 287 5.51 -7.15 -8.11
C ASP A 287 4.06 -6.84 -7.71
N GLN A 288 3.34 -7.84 -7.18
CA GLN A 288 1.94 -7.77 -6.75
C GLN A 288 1.78 -7.95 -5.25
N PHE A 289 2.57 -8.85 -4.66
CA PHE A 289 2.52 -9.16 -3.24
C PHE A 289 3.91 -9.23 -2.63
N LYS A 290 4.05 -8.64 -1.45
CA LYS A 290 5.23 -8.77 -0.60
C LYS A 290 4.83 -9.29 0.78
N GLN A 291 5.42 -10.40 1.22
CA GLN A 291 5.30 -10.82 2.61
C GLN A 291 6.13 -9.89 3.51
N ILE A 292 5.50 -9.28 4.51
CA ILE A 292 6.08 -8.28 5.39
C ILE A 292 6.99 -8.92 6.44
N ASN A 293 6.48 -9.92 7.17
CA ASN A 293 7.24 -10.66 8.18
C ASN A 293 8.09 -11.78 7.55
N SER A 294 8.96 -11.42 6.61
CA SER A 294 9.91 -12.34 5.98
C SER A 294 11.13 -11.62 5.44
N VAL A 295 12.21 -12.38 5.21
CA VAL A 295 13.32 -11.90 4.38
C VAL A 295 12.94 -11.98 2.89
N ASP A 296 13.32 -10.96 2.13
CA ASP A 296 13.03 -10.78 0.71
C ASP A 296 11.51 -10.80 0.39
N ASN A 297 11.06 -11.73 -0.49
CA ASN A 297 9.66 -11.84 -0.92
C ASN A 297 8.86 -12.89 -0.11
N GLY A 298 9.52 -13.59 0.81
CA GLY A 298 8.89 -14.62 1.64
C GLY A 298 8.31 -15.82 0.88
N ASN A 299 7.32 -16.46 1.49
CA ASN A 299 6.57 -17.58 0.94
C ASN A 299 5.20 -17.11 0.44
N LEU A 300 5.06 -16.99 -0.88
CA LEU A 300 3.78 -16.59 -1.50
C LEU A 300 2.83 -17.78 -1.77
N ALA A 301 3.19 -19.01 -1.39
CA ALA A 301 2.38 -20.19 -1.68
C ALA A 301 0.93 -20.12 -1.16
N PRO A 302 0.64 -19.61 0.05
CA PRO A 302 -0.75 -19.45 0.52
C PRO A 302 -1.59 -18.59 -0.41
N ILE A 303 -1.07 -17.42 -0.81
CA ILE A 303 -1.73 -16.52 -1.76
C ILE A 303 -1.90 -17.20 -3.12
N ILE A 304 -0.86 -17.83 -3.65
CA ILE A 304 -0.93 -18.51 -4.96
C ILE A 304 -1.98 -19.62 -4.96
N ASN A 305 -2.09 -20.39 -3.87
CA ASN A 305 -3.09 -21.45 -3.73
C ASN A 305 -4.51 -20.85 -3.67
N PHE A 306 -4.70 -19.77 -2.91
CA PHE A 306 -5.97 -19.05 -2.86
C PHE A 306 -6.36 -18.52 -4.23
N LEU A 307 -5.45 -17.84 -4.93
CA LEU A 307 -5.71 -17.30 -6.27
C LEU A 307 -6.04 -18.40 -7.28
N LYS A 308 -5.37 -19.55 -7.19
CA LYS A 308 -5.68 -20.71 -8.03
C LYS A 308 -7.10 -21.22 -7.80
N TRP A 309 -7.53 -21.32 -6.54
CA TRP A 309 -8.89 -21.70 -6.20
C TRP A 309 -9.89 -20.64 -6.68
N LEU A 310 -9.66 -19.36 -6.37
CA LEU A 310 -10.52 -18.24 -6.74
C LEU A 310 -10.75 -18.16 -8.25
N ALA A 311 -9.70 -18.42 -9.06
CA ALA A 311 -9.80 -18.43 -10.52
C ALA A 311 -10.50 -19.68 -11.08
N GLY A 312 -10.54 -20.78 -10.33
CA GLY A 312 -11.13 -22.06 -10.76
C GLY A 312 -12.56 -22.29 -10.27
N ALA A 313 -12.93 -21.70 -9.14
CA ALA A 313 -14.24 -21.86 -8.52
C ALA A 313 -15.33 -21.12 -9.33
N ASP A 314 -16.38 -21.84 -9.73
CA ASP A 314 -17.60 -21.21 -10.23
C ASP A 314 -18.38 -20.53 -9.09
N GLN A 315 -19.52 -19.88 -9.38
CA GLN A 315 -20.24 -19.13 -8.36
C GLN A 315 -20.77 -20.03 -7.23
N THR A 316 -21.29 -21.21 -7.56
CA THR A 316 -21.79 -22.15 -6.55
C THR A 316 -20.65 -22.65 -5.65
N GLU A 317 -19.50 -23.00 -6.22
CA GLU A 317 -18.33 -23.39 -5.44
C GLU A 317 -17.83 -22.22 -4.58
N PHE A 318 -17.80 -21.00 -5.11
CA PHE A 318 -17.39 -19.82 -4.33
C PHE A 318 -18.29 -19.59 -3.12
N ASP A 319 -19.61 -19.60 -3.31
CA ASP A 319 -20.58 -19.40 -2.22
C ASP A 319 -20.44 -20.49 -1.15
N GLU A 320 -20.23 -21.75 -1.55
CA GLU A 320 -20.12 -22.88 -0.63
C GLU A 320 -18.74 -23.01 0.05
N LYS A 321 -17.67 -22.48 -0.57
CA LYS A 321 -16.28 -22.77 -0.19
C LYS A 321 -15.44 -21.54 0.15
N LEU A 322 -15.96 -20.32 0.03
CA LEU A 322 -15.20 -19.13 0.42
C LEU A 322 -14.71 -19.19 1.87
N ALA A 323 -15.53 -19.70 2.79
CA ALA A 323 -15.17 -19.84 4.20
C ALA A 323 -14.06 -20.87 4.49
N ASP A 324 -13.66 -21.67 3.51
CA ASP A 324 -12.48 -22.55 3.62
C ASP A 324 -11.17 -21.76 3.35
N TRP A 325 -11.26 -20.54 2.80
CA TRP A 325 -10.12 -19.74 2.38
C TRP A 325 -10.04 -18.35 3.04
N VAL A 326 -11.17 -17.75 3.36
CA VAL A 326 -11.29 -16.37 3.85
C VAL A 326 -12.15 -16.36 5.09
N ASP A 327 -11.79 -15.52 6.06
CA ASP A 327 -12.72 -15.14 7.13
C ASP A 327 -13.84 -14.27 6.53
N VAL A 328 -14.99 -14.89 6.27
CA VAL A 328 -16.13 -14.27 5.59
C VAL A 328 -16.72 -13.11 6.39
N ASP A 329 -16.79 -13.23 7.72
CA ASP A 329 -17.32 -12.18 8.57
C ASP A 329 -16.36 -10.98 8.59
N SER A 330 -15.05 -11.24 8.68
CA SER A 330 -14.05 -10.19 8.58
C SER A 330 -14.04 -9.51 7.21
N LEU A 331 -14.23 -10.25 6.12
CA LEU A 331 -14.34 -9.67 4.77
C LEU A 331 -15.58 -8.79 4.65
N ALA A 332 -16.73 -9.23 5.16
CA ALA A 332 -17.95 -8.45 5.16
C ALA A 332 -17.77 -7.13 5.92
N ARG A 333 -17.17 -7.18 7.12
CA ARG A 333 -16.85 -6.00 7.93
C ARG A 333 -15.88 -5.05 7.24
N TYR A 334 -14.83 -5.59 6.62
CA TYR A 334 -13.88 -4.79 5.83
C TYR A 334 -14.60 -4.05 4.69
N LEU A 335 -15.35 -4.76 3.84
CA LEU A 335 -16.03 -4.15 2.70
C LEU A 335 -17.08 -3.12 3.12
N ALA A 336 -17.85 -3.42 4.16
CA ALA A 336 -18.80 -2.49 4.76
C ALA A 336 -18.11 -1.24 5.30
N THR A 337 -16.97 -1.39 5.97
CA THR A 337 -16.15 -0.27 6.46
C THR A 337 -15.66 0.62 5.32
N GLN A 338 -15.12 0.03 4.25
CA GLN A 338 -14.67 0.82 3.08
C GLN A 338 -15.83 1.59 2.43
N ASN A 339 -17.04 1.02 2.38
CA ASN A 339 -18.23 1.75 1.91
C ASN A 339 -18.67 2.84 2.89
N LEU A 340 -18.78 2.55 4.19
CA LEU A 340 -19.16 3.52 5.22
C LEU A 340 -18.24 4.74 5.25
N LEU A 341 -16.94 4.53 5.04
CA LEU A 341 -15.91 5.55 4.92
C LEU A 341 -15.84 6.19 3.53
N VAL A 342 -16.59 5.67 2.56
CA VAL A 342 -16.60 6.10 1.16
C VAL A 342 -15.18 6.15 0.57
N ASN A 343 -14.40 5.09 0.85
CA ASN A 343 -13.02 4.96 0.37
C ASN A 343 -12.97 4.31 -1.02
N ALA A 344 -12.70 5.12 -2.04
CA ALA A 344 -12.61 4.66 -3.42
C ALA A 344 -11.27 3.97 -3.77
N ASP A 345 -10.26 4.07 -2.90
CA ASP A 345 -8.93 3.53 -3.14
C ASP A 345 -8.61 2.29 -2.30
N ASP A 346 -9.65 1.50 -2.00
CA ASP A 346 -9.57 0.26 -1.23
C ASP A 346 -8.96 -0.91 -2.05
N MET A 347 -9.28 -2.16 -1.68
CA MET A 347 -8.80 -3.34 -2.40
C MET A 347 -9.29 -3.44 -3.86
N GLY A 348 -10.39 -2.76 -4.20
CA GLY A 348 -10.89 -2.62 -5.57
C GLY A 348 -10.38 -1.36 -6.27
N GLY A 349 -9.71 -0.46 -5.55
CA GLY A 349 -9.23 0.82 -6.06
C GLY A 349 -7.92 0.73 -6.85
N PRO A 350 -7.52 1.84 -7.52
CA PRO A 350 -6.29 1.91 -8.31
C PRO A 350 -5.00 1.69 -7.52
N GLY A 351 -4.97 2.07 -6.24
CA GLY A 351 -3.84 1.91 -5.33
C GLY A 351 -3.70 0.50 -4.77
N GLN A 352 -4.79 -0.28 -4.75
CA GLN A 352 -4.85 -1.61 -4.12
C GLN A 352 -4.40 -1.54 -2.64
N ASN A 353 -4.95 -0.61 -1.86
CA ASN A 353 -4.46 -0.31 -0.51
C ASN A 353 -5.03 -1.29 0.53
N TYR A 354 -4.48 -2.49 0.59
CA TYR A 354 -4.83 -3.50 1.60
C TYR A 354 -3.66 -4.43 1.89
N TYR A 355 -3.75 -5.10 3.04
CA TYR A 355 -2.95 -6.29 3.34
C TYR A 355 -3.85 -7.53 3.42
N LEU A 356 -3.23 -8.69 3.27
CA LEU A 356 -3.82 -10.00 3.51
C LEU A 356 -3.07 -10.67 4.65
N TRP A 357 -3.75 -10.94 5.75
CA TRP A 357 -3.23 -11.77 6.82
C TRP A 357 -3.62 -13.23 6.55
N TYR A 358 -2.64 -14.11 6.39
CA TYR A 358 -2.86 -15.55 6.34
C TYR A 358 -2.55 -16.17 7.70
N ASP A 359 -3.59 -16.65 8.36
CA ASP A 359 -3.52 -17.26 9.67
C ASP A 359 -3.06 -18.72 9.57
N LEU A 360 -2.02 -19.11 10.32
CA LEU A 360 -1.44 -20.46 10.21
C LEU A 360 -2.22 -21.53 10.97
N ASP A 361 -3.10 -21.14 11.89
CA ASP A 361 -3.91 -22.08 12.67
C ASP A 361 -5.18 -22.48 11.91
N SER A 362 -5.87 -21.49 11.35
CA SER A 362 -7.12 -21.65 10.61
C SER A 362 -6.92 -21.82 9.11
N GLU A 363 -5.73 -21.49 8.59
CA GLU A 363 -5.39 -21.46 7.17
C GLU A 363 -6.29 -20.51 6.35
N ARG A 364 -6.83 -19.47 7.00
CA ARG A 364 -7.73 -18.48 6.38
C ARG A 364 -7.09 -17.12 6.20
N ILE A 365 -7.57 -16.39 5.20
CA ILE A 365 -7.16 -15.04 4.88
C ILE A 365 -8.11 -14.02 5.53
N THR A 366 -7.55 -13.01 6.17
CA THR A 366 -8.24 -11.79 6.63
C THR A 366 -7.73 -10.59 5.84
N VAL A 367 -8.62 -9.72 5.38
CA VAL A 367 -8.26 -8.47 4.70
C VAL A 367 -8.09 -7.35 5.72
N VAL A 368 -6.99 -6.61 5.64
CA VAL A 368 -6.63 -5.55 6.59
C VAL A 368 -6.51 -4.21 5.86
N SER A 369 -7.17 -3.19 6.40
CA SER A 369 -7.20 -1.82 5.86
C SER A 369 -5.82 -1.17 5.84
N TRP A 370 -5.57 -0.40 4.79
CA TRP A 370 -4.36 0.40 4.61
C TRP A 370 -4.67 1.68 3.83
N ASP A 371 -3.88 2.73 4.06
CA ASP A 371 -3.91 4.00 3.30
C ASP A 371 -5.33 4.60 3.17
N LEU A 372 -5.95 4.94 4.31
CA LEU A 372 -7.30 5.51 4.34
C LEU A 372 -7.34 7.00 3.99
N ASN A 373 -6.33 7.50 3.28
CA ASN A 373 -6.14 8.92 3.02
C ASN A 373 -7.07 9.50 1.98
N LEU A 374 -7.75 8.65 1.21
CA LEU A 374 -8.80 9.03 0.27
C LEU A 374 -10.21 8.67 0.79
N ALA A 375 -10.32 8.17 2.03
CA ALA A 375 -11.59 8.02 2.72
C ALA A 375 -12.22 9.40 3.01
N MET A 376 -13.56 9.45 3.01
CA MET A 376 -14.36 10.61 3.40
C MET A 376 -14.10 11.89 2.58
N GLN A 377 -13.59 11.75 1.36
CA GLN A 377 -13.30 12.88 0.46
C GLN A 377 -14.25 12.96 -0.74
N SER A 378 -15.09 11.94 -0.93
CA SER A 378 -16.00 11.84 -2.06
C SER A 378 -17.46 11.96 -1.61
N ASN A 379 -18.41 11.68 -2.50
CA ASN A 379 -19.83 11.90 -2.27
C ASN A 379 -20.36 11.14 -1.04
N ALA A 380 -20.79 11.86 -0.01
CA ALA A 380 -21.32 11.30 1.24
C ALA A 380 -22.63 10.49 1.05
N THR A 381 -23.29 10.62 -0.10
CA THR A 381 -24.62 10.03 -0.35
C THR A 381 -24.61 8.58 -0.84
N ILE A 382 -23.44 7.93 -0.95
CA ILE A 382 -23.29 6.57 -1.48
C ILE A 382 -23.91 5.51 -0.54
N GLY A 383 -24.94 4.79 -0.99
CA GLY A 383 -25.60 3.75 -0.20
C GLY A 383 -24.80 2.46 -0.03
N PRO A 384 -25.29 1.50 0.79
CA PRO A 384 -24.64 0.21 1.02
C PRO A 384 -24.48 -0.63 -0.26
N ASP A 385 -25.42 -0.51 -1.20
CA ASP A 385 -25.42 -1.26 -2.47
C ASP A 385 -24.75 -0.48 -3.63
N ASP A 386 -24.37 0.78 -3.38
CA ASP A 386 -23.76 1.62 -4.39
C ASP A 386 -22.24 1.37 -4.46
N GLU A 387 -21.72 1.37 -5.68
CA GLU A 387 -20.29 1.25 -5.91
C GLU A 387 -19.57 2.55 -5.51
N VAL A 388 -18.63 2.45 -4.57
CA VAL A 388 -17.73 3.55 -4.25
C VAL A 388 -16.75 3.74 -5.39
N ARG A 389 -16.83 4.89 -6.08
CA ARG A 389 -15.95 5.23 -7.20
C ARG A 389 -15.18 6.50 -6.90
N MET A 390 -13.94 6.55 -7.41
CA MET A 390 -13.16 7.77 -7.35
C MET A 390 -13.83 8.82 -8.24
N GLY A 391 -14.27 9.93 -7.64
CA GLY A 391 -14.84 11.05 -8.38
C GLY A 391 -13.79 11.75 -9.25
N PRO A 392 -14.22 12.56 -10.25
CA PRO A 392 -13.30 13.43 -10.96
C PRO A 392 -12.65 14.41 -9.96
N LEU A 393 -11.34 14.63 -10.10
CA LEU A 393 -10.59 15.57 -9.25
C LEU A 393 -11.26 16.95 -9.24
N PRO A 394 -11.33 17.65 -8.09
CA PRO A 394 -11.84 19.01 -8.01
C PRO A 394 -11.11 19.91 -9.02
N GLY A 395 -11.84 20.66 -9.84
CA GLY A 395 -11.28 21.53 -10.89
C GLY A 395 -11.23 20.91 -12.29
N GLN A 396 -11.60 19.64 -12.45
CA GLN A 396 -11.82 19.01 -13.75
C GLN A 396 -13.31 19.04 -14.15
N THR A 397 -14.00 20.16 -13.90
CA THR A 397 -15.33 20.43 -14.47
C THR A 397 -15.19 20.91 -15.93
N GLY A 398 -14.53 20.10 -16.76
CA GLY A 398 -14.73 20.16 -18.19
C GLY A 398 -15.99 19.37 -18.50
N ALA A 399 -17.00 20.02 -19.09
CA ALA A 399 -18.24 19.38 -19.47
C ALA A 399 -17.96 18.05 -20.21
N MET A 400 -18.28 16.93 -19.56
CA MET A 400 -18.33 15.64 -20.22
C MET A 400 -19.34 15.77 -21.37
N PRO A 401 -18.99 15.42 -22.62
CA PRO A 401 -19.94 15.48 -23.74
C PRO A 401 -21.21 14.72 -23.39
N ALA A 402 -22.37 15.34 -23.59
CA ALA A 402 -23.70 14.83 -23.21
C ALA A 402 -24.13 13.51 -23.88
N ASP A 403 -23.25 12.85 -24.64
CA ASP A 403 -23.50 11.59 -25.35
C ASP A 403 -22.88 10.35 -24.65
N MET A 404 -22.33 10.48 -23.44
CA MET A 404 -22.05 9.32 -22.59
C MET A 404 -23.26 8.99 -21.72
N THR A 405 -24.11 8.08 -22.19
CA THR A 405 -25.12 7.42 -21.37
C THR A 405 -24.48 6.82 -20.11
N PRO A 406 -25.07 6.98 -18.91
CA PRO A 406 -24.68 6.21 -17.74
C PRO A 406 -24.90 4.73 -18.07
N GLY A 407 -23.80 3.96 -18.20
CA GLY A 407 -23.82 2.55 -18.63
C GLY A 407 -23.11 2.24 -19.95
N GLY A 408 -22.43 3.20 -20.58
CA GLY A 408 -21.56 2.92 -21.72
C GLY A 408 -20.17 2.42 -21.30
N GLU A 409 -19.75 1.27 -21.83
CA GLU A 409 -18.39 0.69 -21.69
C GLU A 409 -17.31 1.69 -22.14
N GLY A 410 -16.85 2.53 -21.21
CA GLY A 410 -15.59 3.24 -21.33
C GLY A 410 -14.46 2.25 -21.12
N GLY A 411 -13.84 1.80 -22.20
CA GLY A 411 -12.75 0.82 -22.25
C GLY A 411 -11.41 1.33 -21.67
N GLY A 412 -11.42 1.80 -20.42
CA GLY A 412 -10.24 1.73 -19.56
C GLY A 412 -10.16 0.31 -18.96
N PRO A 413 -8.96 -0.19 -18.60
CA PRO A 413 -8.87 -1.45 -17.87
C PRO A 413 -9.73 -1.35 -16.62
N ARG A 414 -10.73 -2.23 -16.50
CA ARG A 414 -11.51 -2.41 -15.28
C ARG A 414 -10.52 -2.76 -14.17
N ILE A 415 -10.33 -1.83 -13.24
CA ILE A 415 -9.62 -2.09 -12.00
C ILE A 415 -10.65 -2.80 -11.13
N GLU A 416 -10.67 -4.12 -11.25
CA GLU A 416 -11.58 -4.99 -10.50
C GLU A 416 -10.77 -5.83 -9.54
N ASN A 417 -11.39 -6.16 -8.40
CA ASN A 417 -10.85 -7.11 -7.45
C ASN A 417 -11.82 -8.30 -7.40
N PRO A 418 -11.44 -9.48 -7.95
CA PRO A 418 -12.37 -10.59 -8.12
C PRO A 418 -12.94 -11.13 -6.81
N LEU A 419 -12.24 -11.00 -5.68
CA LEU A 419 -12.78 -11.37 -4.38
C LEU A 419 -13.92 -10.43 -3.97
N LYS A 420 -13.68 -9.11 -4.01
CA LYS A 420 -14.66 -8.07 -3.68
C LYS A 420 -15.88 -8.15 -4.60
N THR A 421 -15.67 -8.20 -5.91
CA THR A 421 -16.75 -8.24 -6.91
C THR A 421 -17.65 -9.46 -6.70
N ARG A 422 -17.07 -10.67 -6.63
CA ARG A 422 -17.86 -11.89 -6.46
C ARG A 422 -18.56 -11.98 -5.12
N PHE A 423 -17.99 -11.40 -4.06
CA PHE A 423 -18.61 -11.36 -2.74
C PHE A 423 -19.86 -10.47 -2.75
N LEU A 424 -19.74 -9.24 -3.27
CA LEU A 424 -20.84 -8.27 -3.30
C LEU A 424 -21.95 -8.63 -4.32
N GLU A 425 -21.61 -9.35 -5.39
CA GLU A 425 -22.59 -9.84 -6.38
C GLU A 425 -23.32 -11.13 -5.94
N SER A 426 -22.86 -11.80 -4.89
CA SER A 426 -23.43 -13.08 -4.45
C SER A 426 -24.62 -12.89 -3.52
N ASP A 427 -25.77 -13.43 -3.92
CA ASP A 427 -26.98 -13.53 -3.08
C ASP A 427 -26.71 -14.26 -1.75
N ALA A 428 -25.71 -15.15 -1.69
CA ALA A 428 -25.37 -15.91 -0.48
C ALA A 428 -24.77 -15.03 0.63
N PHE A 429 -24.17 -13.88 0.29
CA PHE A 429 -23.46 -13.02 1.23
C PHE A 429 -24.15 -11.68 1.51
N VAL A 430 -25.26 -11.37 0.82
CA VAL A 430 -26.02 -10.11 1.00
C VAL A 430 -26.43 -9.90 2.46
N GLU A 431 -26.97 -10.92 3.13
CA GLU A 431 -27.41 -10.80 4.53
C GLU A 431 -26.22 -10.53 5.46
N THR A 432 -25.10 -11.26 5.28
CA THR A 432 -23.88 -11.07 6.07
C THR A 432 -23.30 -9.67 5.87
N TYR A 433 -23.26 -9.19 4.62
CA TYR A 433 -22.77 -7.85 4.29
C TYR A 433 -23.64 -6.75 4.91
N LEU A 434 -24.96 -6.78 4.70
CA LEU A 434 -25.86 -5.75 5.22
C LEU A 434 -25.95 -5.77 6.74
N ALA A 435 -25.86 -6.94 7.37
CA ALA A 435 -25.76 -7.04 8.82
C ALA A 435 -24.48 -6.38 9.34
N ALA A 436 -23.32 -6.68 8.74
CA ALA A 436 -22.06 -6.03 9.08
C ALA A 436 -22.12 -4.52 8.83
N TYR A 437 -22.71 -4.08 7.73
CA TYR A 437 -22.86 -2.67 7.37
C TYR A 437 -23.61 -1.87 8.44
N TRP A 438 -24.80 -2.31 8.81
CA TRP A 438 -25.61 -1.57 9.77
C TRP A 438 -25.09 -1.68 11.21
N ASP A 439 -24.47 -2.81 11.57
CA ASP A 439 -23.75 -2.94 12.85
C ASP A 439 -22.60 -1.94 12.96
N LEU A 440 -21.79 -1.81 11.89
CA LEU A 440 -20.68 -0.86 11.83
C LEU A 440 -21.18 0.58 11.76
N TYR A 441 -22.27 0.85 11.04
CA TYR A 441 -22.91 2.17 11.03
C TYR A 441 -23.29 2.61 12.44
N ASP A 442 -23.95 1.74 13.21
CA ASP A 442 -24.35 2.03 14.58
C ASP A 442 -23.14 2.28 15.50
N GLN A 443 -22.02 1.57 15.30
CA GLN A 443 -20.78 1.80 16.05
C GLN A 443 -20.05 3.09 15.66
N MET A 444 -20.00 3.40 14.36
CA MET A 444 -19.20 4.51 13.82
C MET A 444 -19.93 5.86 13.92
N TYR A 445 -21.21 5.87 13.59
CA TYR A 445 -22.00 7.10 13.42
C TYR A 445 -23.12 7.23 14.44
N GLY A 446 -23.58 6.11 15.01
CA GLY A 446 -24.60 6.10 16.06
C GLY A 446 -24.21 7.00 17.24
N ASP A 447 -25.22 7.61 17.86
CA ASP A 447 -25.09 8.48 19.03
C ASP A 447 -24.10 9.66 18.87
N GLY A 448 -23.76 10.07 17.64
CA GLY A 448 -22.82 11.17 17.37
C GLY A 448 -21.35 10.79 17.63
N ARG A 449 -21.00 9.51 17.51
CA ARG A 449 -19.66 8.99 17.78
C ARG A 449 -18.59 9.60 16.86
N ALA A 450 -18.85 9.66 15.55
CA ALA A 450 -17.94 10.26 14.58
C ALA A 450 -17.67 11.75 14.85
N ASP A 451 -18.69 12.54 15.19
CA ASP A 451 -18.52 13.95 15.56
C ASP A 451 -17.68 14.11 16.83
N SER A 452 -17.93 13.28 17.83
CA SER A 452 -17.16 13.29 19.08
C SER A 452 -15.68 12.99 18.84
N LEU A 453 -15.38 12.01 17.97
CA LEU A 453 -14.02 11.70 17.56
C LEU A 453 -13.39 12.83 16.75
N LEU A 454 -14.13 13.46 15.84
CA LEU A 454 -13.64 14.61 15.09
C LEU A 454 -13.24 15.77 16.02
N GLU A 455 -14.03 16.03 17.06
CA GLU A 455 -13.72 17.05 18.08
C GLU A 455 -12.48 16.71 18.89
N GLU A 456 -12.34 15.45 19.33
CA GLU A 456 -11.14 14.99 20.04
C GLU A 456 -9.89 15.09 19.16
N ILE A 457 -9.98 14.63 17.92
CA ILE A 457 -8.89 14.67 16.95
C ILE A 457 -8.48 16.11 16.69
N SER A 458 -9.40 16.98 16.28
CA SER A 458 -9.09 18.38 15.98
C SER A 458 -8.49 19.12 17.18
N GLY A 459 -8.95 18.82 18.40
CA GLY A 459 -8.38 19.36 19.64
C GLY A 459 -6.95 18.90 19.94
N SER A 460 -6.50 17.77 19.39
CA SER A 460 -5.13 17.25 19.55
C SER A 460 -4.12 17.82 18.54
N ILE A 461 -4.59 18.44 17.46
CA ILE A 461 -3.74 18.91 16.37
C ILE A 461 -2.98 20.18 16.79
N PRO A 462 -1.63 20.16 16.79
CA PRO A 462 -0.87 21.37 17.06
C PRO A 462 -1.00 22.34 15.88
N VAL A 463 -1.23 23.61 16.16
CA VAL A 463 -1.11 24.67 15.15
C VAL A 463 0.36 25.05 14.96
N THR A 464 0.73 25.40 13.73
CA THR A 464 2.09 25.77 13.33
C THR A 464 2.05 26.87 12.27
N ASP A 465 3.19 27.39 11.85
CA ASP A 465 3.25 28.36 10.74
C ASP A 465 2.66 27.79 9.43
N GLY A 466 2.65 26.46 9.26
CA GLY A 466 2.07 25.76 8.13
C GLY A 466 0.64 25.24 8.32
N LEU A 467 0.02 25.47 9.49
CA LEU A 467 -1.40 25.17 9.77
C LEU A 467 -1.92 26.16 10.81
N THR A 468 -2.69 27.16 10.37
CA THR A 468 -3.28 28.15 11.27
C THR A 468 -4.51 27.59 11.98
N GLN A 469 -4.93 28.25 13.08
CA GLN A 469 -6.18 27.89 13.76
C GLN A 469 -7.39 28.04 12.83
N ASP A 470 -7.45 29.12 12.04
CA ASP A 470 -8.57 29.36 11.12
C ASP A 470 -8.66 28.26 10.04
N ASP A 471 -7.52 27.79 9.53
CA ASP A 471 -7.48 26.68 8.56
C ASP A 471 -7.92 25.35 9.18
N LEU A 472 -7.51 25.08 10.43
CA LEU A 472 -7.91 23.88 11.16
C LEU A 472 -9.41 23.90 11.47
N ASP A 473 -9.95 25.04 11.91
CA ASP A 473 -11.37 25.21 12.20
C ASP A 473 -12.20 25.03 10.92
N ALA A 474 -11.76 25.61 9.80
CA ALA A 474 -12.42 25.45 8.51
C ALA A 474 -12.40 23.99 8.01
N ALA A 475 -11.27 23.30 8.15
CA ALA A 475 -11.15 21.88 7.77
C ALA A 475 -12.05 20.98 8.66
N THR A 476 -12.11 21.28 9.95
CA THR A 476 -12.96 20.55 10.92
C THR A 476 -14.43 20.75 10.60
N GLU A 477 -14.86 21.99 10.33
CA GLU A 477 -16.24 22.28 9.94
C GLU A 477 -16.62 21.62 8.61
N SER A 478 -15.72 21.61 7.62
CA SER A 478 -15.96 20.90 6.36
C SER A 478 -16.12 19.38 6.56
N MET A 479 -15.36 18.77 7.46
CA MET A 479 -15.51 17.36 7.79
C MET A 479 -16.82 17.09 8.51
N ARG A 480 -17.21 17.96 9.46
CA ARG A 480 -18.49 17.87 10.18
C ARG A 480 -19.68 17.91 9.21
N GLN A 481 -19.68 18.83 8.25
CA GLN A 481 -20.71 18.89 7.22
C GLN A 481 -20.80 17.62 6.38
N TRP A 482 -19.65 17.00 6.06
CA TRP A 482 -19.62 15.72 5.36
C TRP A 482 -20.23 14.59 6.21
N LEU A 483 -19.92 14.55 7.51
CA LEU A 483 -20.50 13.57 8.45
C LEU A 483 -22.02 13.76 8.57
N ASP A 484 -22.50 15.00 8.73
CA ASP A 484 -23.93 15.32 8.80
C ASP A 484 -24.68 14.83 7.55
N GLU A 485 -24.12 15.05 6.36
CA GLU A 485 -24.70 14.56 5.10
C GLU A 485 -24.67 13.03 5.02
N ARG A 486 -23.56 12.41 5.45
CA ARG A 486 -23.39 10.95 5.48
C ARG A 486 -24.45 10.28 6.35
N VAL A 487 -24.57 10.74 7.59
CA VAL A 487 -25.53 10.23 8.58
C VAL A 487 -26.96 10.44 8.11
N THR A 488 -27.30 11.68 7.70
CA THR A 488 -28.65 11.99 7.20
C THR A 488 -29.04 11.11 6.02
N THR A 489 -28.11 10.86 5.09
CA THR A 489 -28.41 10.02 3.93
C THR A 489 -28.62 8.56 4.31
N LEU A 490 -27.73 8.00 5.13
CA LEU A 490 -27.81 6.60 5.53
C LEU A 490 -29.02 6.31 6.43
N ASP A 491 -29.40 7.24 7.32
CA ASP A 491 -30.62 7.13 8.13
C ASP A 491 -31.87 7.06 7.25
N ASN A 492 -31.94 7.89 6.20
CA ASN A 492 -33.06 7.83 5.25
C ASN A 492 -33.11 6.47 4.54
N LEU A 493 -31.97 6.01 4.01
CA LEU A 493 -31.88 4.72 3.30
C LEU A 493 -32.21 3.51 4.20
N ARG A 494 -31.86 3.56 5.50
CA ARG A 494 -32.18 2.49 6.45
C ARG A 494 -33.69 2.39 6.74
N THR A 495 -34.43 3.47 6.55
CA THR A 495 -35.87 3.54 6.83
C THR A 495 -36.77 3.21 5.63
N GLU A 496 -36.20 3.14 4.43
CA GLU A 496 -36.85 2.68 3.19
C GLU A 496 -36.86 1.15 3.09
#